data_AF-A0AB72VF32-F1
#
_entry.id   AF-A0AB72VF32-F1
#
_cell.length_a   1.000
_cell.length_b   1.000
_cell.length_c   1.000
_cell.angle_alpha   90.00
_cell.angle_beta   90.00
_cell.angle_gamma   90.00
#
_symmetry.space_group_name_H-M   'P 1'
#
loop_
_entity.id
_entity.type
_entity.pdbx_description
1 polymer ?
#
loop_
_entity_poly.entity_id
_entity_poly.type
_entity_poly.pdbx_seq_one_letter_code
_entity_poly.pdbx_strand_id
1 'polypeptide(L)' 'MFGELIARILDGTLTLPVDSTFDAADIVSAVRASSEPGRAGKVLIRF' A
#
# COMPACT_ATOMS: atom_id res chain seq x y z
N MET A 1 18.67 -5.01 -1.74
CA MET A 1 17.67 -5.81 -0.99
C MET A 1 16.29 -5.85 -1.67
N PHE A 2 15.80 -4.81 -2.35
CA PHE A 2 14.47 -4.83 -3.00
C PHE A 2 14.47 -4.99 -4.54
N GLY A 3 15.64 -5.16 -5.17
CA GLY A 3 15.75 -5.16 -6.63
C GLY A 3 14.86 -6.19 -7.33
N GLU A 4 14.83 -7.42 -6.82
CA GLU A 4 13.99 -8.48 -7.37
C GLU A 4 12.49 -8.23 -7.18
N LEU A 5 12.10 -7.64 -6.05
CA LEU A 5 10.70 -7.26 -5.81
C LEU A 5 10.25 -6.17 -6.80
N ILE A 6 11.10 -5.16 -7.03
CA ILE A 6 10.84 -4.09 -8.00
C ILE A 6 10.76 -4.66 -9.43
N ALA A 7 11.69 -5.54 -9.81
CA ALA A 7 11.69 -6.17 -11.13
C ALA A 7 10.36 -6.91 -11.40
N ARG A 8 9.88 -7.69 -10.42
CA ARG A 8 8.60 -8.42 -10.53
C ARG A 8 7.36 -7.52 -10.59
N ILE A 9 7.43 -6.34 -9.99
CA ILE A 9 6.35 -5.35 -10.09
C ILE A 9 6.34 -4.73 -11.49
N LEU A 10 7.51 -4.42 -12.03
CA LEU A 10 7.66 -3.80 -13.35
C LEU A 10 7.32 -4.75 -14.49
N ASP A 11 7.67 -6.03 -14.37
CA ASP A 11 7.36 -7.06 -15.37
C ASP A 11 5.93 -7.63 -15.24
N GLY A 12 5.17 -7.22 -14.21
CA GLY A 12 3.78 -7.59 -14.00
C GLY A 12 3.57 -8.98 -13.37
N THR A 13 4.65 -9.70 -13.03
CA THR A 13 4.56 -11.00 -12.33
C THR A 13 4.12 -10.87 -10.87
N LEU A 14 4.22 -9.67 -10.30
CA LEU A 14 3.72 -9.33 -8.97
C LEU A 14 2.92 -8.02 -9.01
N THR A 15 1.67 -8.07 -8.57
CA THR A 15 0.86 -6.86 -8.36
C THR A 15 0.99 -6.35 -6.93
N LEU A 16 1.12 -5.03 -6.76
CA LEU A 16 0.95 -4.37 -5.46
C LEU A 16 -0.43 -3.67 -5.43
N PRO A 17 -1.50 -4.37 -5.03
CA PRO A 17 -2.82 -3.74 -4.94
C PRO A 17 -2.80 -2.64 -3.87
N VAL A 18 -3.45 -1.53 -4.21
CA VAL A 18 -3.72 -0.44 -3.28
C VAL A 18 -5.12 -0.67 -2.74
N ASP A 19 -5.21 -0.77 -1.42
CA ASP A 19 -6.47 -0.93 -0.71
C ASP A 19 -7.15 0.43 -0.52
N SER A 20 -6.37 1.42 -0.08
CA SER A 20 -6.85 2.77 0.20
C SER A 20 -5.71 3.80 0.13
N THR A 21 -6.06 5.06 -0.16
CA THR A 21 -5.14 6.21 -0.14
C THR A 21 -5.74 7.30 0.71
N PHE A 22 -4.95 7.86 1.64
CA PHE A 22 -5.35 8.93 2.54
C PHE A 22 -4.45 10.16 2.34
N ASP A 23 -4.98 11.35 2.58
CA ASP A 23 -4.16 12.56 2.71
C ASP A 23 -3.30 12.48 3.99
N ALA A 24 -2.13 13.12 3.99
CA ALA A 24 -1.27 13.19 5.16
C ALA A 24 -1.97 13.84 6.38
N ALA A 25 -2.92 14.74 6.16
CA ALA A 25 -3.77 15.31 7.21
C ALA A 25 -4.65 14.25 7.90
N ASP A 26 -4.95 13.14 7.22
CA ASP A 26 -5.84 12.06 7.68
C ASP A 26 -5.08 10.84 8.22
N ILE A 27 -3.86 11.03 8.76
CA ILE A 27 -2.99 9.94 9.20
C ILE A 27 -3.64 8.97 10.19
N VAL A 28 -4.51 9.47 11.07
CA VAL A 28 -5.22 8.62 12.05
C VAL A 28 -6.14 7.62 11.34
N SER A 29 -6.83 8.07 10.28
CA SER A 29 -7.69 7.21 9.46
C SER A 29 -6.87 6.17 8.71
N ALA A 30 -5.71 6.56 8.16
CA ALA A 30 -4.79 5.64 7.49
C ALA A 30 -4.27 4.55 8.43
N VAL A 31 -3.92 4.89 9.68
CA VAL A 31 -3.44 3.93 10.69
C VAL A 31 -4.54 2.95 11.09
N ARG A 32 -5.78 3.43 11.25
CA ARG A 32 -6.94 2.58 11.54
C ARG A 32 -7.19 1.58 10.40
N ALA A 33 -7.30 2.06 9.17
CA ALA A 33 -7.44 1.20 7.98
C ALA A 33 -6.28 0.21 7.85
N SER A 34 -5.07 0.62 8.25
CA SER A 34 -3.90 -0.28 8.21
C SER A 34 -3.99 -1.44 9.20
N SER A 35 -4.74 -1.26 10.28
CA SER A 35 -4.90 -2.25 11.36
C SER A 35 -6.17 -3.10 11.19
N GLU A 36 -7.02 -2.80 10.19
CA GLU A 36 -8.23 -3.56 9.92
C GLU A 36 -7.89 -4.97 9.41
N PRO A 37 -8.42 -6.03 10.04
CA PRO A 37 -8.27 -7.40 9.54
C PRO A 37 -8.88 -7.55 8.14
N GLY A 38 -8.27 -8.38 7.29
CA GLY A 38 -8.80 -8.69 5.95
C GLY A 38 -8.44 -7.68 4.85
N ARG A 39 -7.61 -6.67 5.15
CA ARG A 39 -7.11 -5.71 4.16
C ARG A 39 -6.48 -6.40 2.94
N ALA A 40 -6.91 -6.00 1.74
CA ALA A 40 -6.51 -6.61 0.47
C ALA A 40 -5.46 -5.78 -0.30
N GLY A 41 -4.54 -5.11 0.40
CA GLY A 41 -3.51 -4.30 -0.25
C GLY A 41 -2.75 -3.36 0.66
N LYS A 42 -2.11 -2.37 0.04
CA LYS A 42 -1.34 -1.31 0.73
C LYS A 42 -2.26 -0.13 1.06
N VAL A 43 -2.03 0.47 2.23
CA VAL A 43 -2.57 1.79 2.58
C VAL A 43 -1.50 2.82 2.23
N LEU A 44 -1.85 3.79 1.39
CA LEU A 44 -0.93 4.84 0.95
C LEU A 44 -1.25 6.17 1.64
N ILE A 45 -0.22 6.96 1.87
CA ILE A 45 -0.32 8.34 2.33
C ILE A 45 0.11 9.25 1.18
N ARG A 46 -0.70 10.25 0.88
CA ARG A 46 -0.40 11.31 -0.08
C ARG A 46 0.05 12.55 0.66
N PHE A 47 1.21 13.09 0.26
CA PHE A 47 1.75 14.36 0.71
C PHE A 47 1.57 15.42 -0.36
#